data_AF-A0A3B8X340-F1
#
_entry.id   AF-A0A3B8X340-F1
#
_cell.length_a   1.000
_cell.length_b   1.000
_cell.length_c   1.000
_cell.angle_alpha   90.00
_cell.angle_beta   90.00
_cell.angle_gamma   90.00
#
_symmetry.space_group_name_H-M   'P 1'
#
loop_
_entity.id
_entity.type
_entity.pdbx_description
1 polymer ?
#
loop_
_entity_poly.entity_id
_entity_poly.type
_entity_poly.pdbx_seq_one_letter_code
_entity_poly.pdbx_strand_id
1 'polypeptide(L)' 'MAYNLKNRNFLKLLDFTPKEIQYLLDLAAELKKAKYAGTEQPRLKGKNIA' A
#
# COMPACT_ATOMS: atom_id res chain seq x y z
N MET A 1 4.14 14.08 -1.96
CA MET A 1 4.45 13.90 -0.52
C MET A 1 4.45 12.41 -0.23
N ALA A 2 5.56 11.83 0.22
CA ALA A 2 5.58 10.42 0.64
C ALA A 2 4.91 10.31 2.02
N TYR A 3 3.79 9.58 2.10
CA TYR A 3 3.18 9.25 3.39
C TYR A 3 3.95 8.08 4.00
N ASN A 4 4.62 8.31 5.13
CA ASN A 4 5.34 7.24 5.82
C ASN A 4 4.37 6.46 6.73
N LEU A 5 3.83 5.36 6.20
CA LEU A 5 2.97 4.42 6.95
C LEU A 5 3.74 3.21 7.49
N LYS A 6 5.08 3.25 7.48
CA LYS A 6 5.91 2.12 7.92
C LYS A 6 5.68 1.84 9.40
N ASN A 7 5.56 0.55 9.75
CA ASN A 7 5.30 0.06 11.11
C ASN A 7 3.99 0.57 11.73
N ARG A 8 3.05 1.07 10.92
CA ARG A 8 1.74 1.52 11.40
C ARG A 8 0.74 0.37 11.31
N ASN A 9 -0.03 0.16 12.38
CA ASN A 9 -1.10 -0.85 12.39
C ASN A 9 -2.34 -0.31 11.65
N PHE A 10 -2.98 -1.16 10.86
CA PHE A 10 -4.25 -0.87 10.19
C PHE A 10 -5.39 -1.60 10.92
N LEU A 11 -5.92 -1.01 12.01
CA LEU A 11 -6.97 -1.64 12.82
C LEU A 11 -8.38 -1.20 12.39
N LYS A 12 -8.56 0.10 12.10
CA LYS A 12 -9.82 0.67 11.59
C LYS A 12 -9.54 1.92 10.75
N LEU A 13 -10.48 2.26 9.86
CA LEU A 13 -10.36 3.44 8.98
C LEU A 13 -10.25 4.76 9.75
N LEU A 14 -10.89 4.85 10.92
CA LEU A 14 -10.86 6.05 11.78
C LEU A 14 -9.44 6.37 12.30
N ASP A 15 -8.49 5.43 12.24
CA ASP A 15 -7.11 5.68 12.65
C ASP A 15 -6.31 6.44 11.58
N PHE A 16 -6.88 6.61 10.38
CA PHE A 16 -6.22 7.19 9.22
C PHE A 16 -6.89 8.49 8.80
N THR A 17 -6.08 9.43 8.36
CA THR A 17 -6.57 10.65 7.73
C THR A 17 -7.08 10.33 6.32
N PRO A 18 -8.03 11.12 5.78
CA PRO A 18 -8.51 10.94 4.40
C PRO A 18 -7.36 10.94 3.36
N LYS A 19 -6.30 11.72 3.61
CA LYS A 19 -5.13 11.78 2.73
C LYS A 19 -4.30 10.49 2.74
N GLU A 20 -4.12 9.86 3.89
CA GLU A 20 -3.44 8.56 3.99
C GLU A 20 -4.25 7.45 3.32
N ILE A 21 -5.57 7.50 3.46
CA ILE A 21 -6.47 6.57 2.75
C ILE A 21 -6.36 6.77 1.24
N GLN A 22 -6.38 8.02 0.76
CA GLN A 22 -6.20 8.32 -0.66
C GLN A 22 -4.88 7.77 -1.18
N TYR A 23 -3.79 7.95 -0.44
CA TYR A 23 -2.49 7.39 -0.78
C TYR A 23 -2.51 5.84 -0.89
N LEU A 24 -3.20 5.15 0.04
CA LEU A 24 -3.35 3.69 -0.03
C LEU A 24 -4.14 3.25 -1.27
N LEU A 25 -5.18 4.00 -1.65
CA LEU A 25 -5.97 3.74 -2.85
C LEU A 25 -5.16 3.95 -4.13
N ASP A 26 -4.39 5.04 -4.19
CA ASP A 26 -3.51 5.33 -5.33
C ASP A 26 -2.45 4.23 -5.50
N LEU A 27 -1.82 3.83 -4.40
CA LEU A 27 -0.85 2.73 -4.39
C LEU A 27 -1.48 1.40 -4.86
N ALA A 28 -2.69 1.09 -4.41
CA ALA A 28 -3.41 -0.11 -4.84
C ALA A 28 -3.69 -0.10 -6.35
N ALA A 29 -4.07 1.06 -6.90
CA ALA A 29 -4.31 1.23 -8.33
C ALA A 29 -3.02 1.04 -9.15
N GLU A 30 -1.90 1.60 -8.72
CA GLU A 30 -0.59 1.42 -9.36
C GLU A 30 -0.15 -0.04 -9.37
N LEU A 31 -0.25 -0.72 -8.23
CA LEU A 31 0.12 -2.14 -8.12
C LEU A 31 -0.76 -3.01 -9.03
N LYS A 32 -2.07 -2.74 -9.09
CA LYS A 32 -3.00 -3.44 -9.99
C LYS A 32 -2.63 -3.22 -11.46
N LYS A 33 -2.29 -1.98 -11.84
CA LYS A 33 -1.85 -1.64 -13.20
C LYS A 33 -0.55 -2.36 -13.57
N ALA A 34 0.44 -2.36 -12.68
CA ALA A 34 1.72 -3.05 -12.89
C ALA A 34 1.54 -4.56 -13.05
N LYS A 35 0.68 -5.17 -12.22
CA LYS A 35 0.33 -6.60 -12.33
C LYS A 35 -0.35 -6.90 -13.67
N TYR A 36 -1.32 -6.08 -14.07
CA TYR A 36 -2.01 -6.25 -15.35
C TYR A 36 -1.07 -6.10 -16.55
N ALA A 37 -0.12 -5.17 -16.49
CA ALA A 37 0.90 -4.99 -17.52
C ALA A 37 2.02 -6.05 -17.50
N GLY A 38 2.05 -6.94 -16.50
CA GLY A 38 3.12 -7.93 -16.32
C GLY A 38 4.46 -7.33 -15.86
N THR A 39 4.46 -6.07 -15.40
CA THR A 39 5.67 -5.34 -14.95
C THR A 39 5.73 -5.17 -13.44
N GLU A 40 5.08 -6.05 -12.69
CA GLU A 40 5.09 -5.99 -11.23
C GLU A 40 6.49 -6.21 -10.67
N GLN A 41 6.82 -5.46 -9.61
CA GLN A 41 8.09 -5.58 -8.91
C GLN A 41 7.84 -6.25 -7.56
N PRO A 42 8.44 -7.41 -7.27
CA PRO A 42 8.26 -8.10 -5.98
C PRO A 42 8.90 -7.30 -4.83
N ARG A 43 8.08 -6.54 -4.08
CA ARG A 43 8.57 -5.67 -2.99
C ARG A 43 8.65 -6.35 -1.62
N LEU A 44 7.95 -7.48 -1.42
CA LEU A 44 7.82 -8.16 -0.12
C LEU A 44 8.48 -9.55 -0.09
N LYS A 45 9.41 -9.82 -1.01
CA LYS A 45 10.12 -11.11 -1.06
C LYS A 45 10.86 -11.37 0.27
N GLY A 46 10.66 -12.55 0.84
CA GLY A 46 11.27 -12.96 2.11
C GLY A 46 10.62 -12.38 3.38
N LYS A 47 9.47 -11.70 3.26
CA LYS A 47 8.66 -11.31 4.42
C LYS A 47 7.68 -12.42 4.77
N ASN A 48 7.57 -12.72 6.07
CA ASN A 48 6.55 -13.62 6.61
C ASN A 48 5.36 -12.80 7.08
N ILE A 49 4.16 -13.17 6.64
CA ILE A 49 2.89 -12.52 7.00
C ILE A 49 2.00 -13.65 7.53
N ALA A 50 1.52 -13.50 8.76
CA ALA A 50 0.69 -14.49 9.48
C ALA A 50 -0.75 -14.01 9.61
#